data_AF-A0A4R0EMA0-F1
#
_entry.id   AF-A0A4R0EMA0-F1
#
_cell.length_a   1.000
_cell.length_b   1.000
_cell.length_c   1.000
_cell.angle_alpha   90.00
_cell.angle_beta   90.00
_cell.angle_gamma   90.00
#
_symmetry.space_group_name_H-M   'P 1'
#
loop_
_entity.id
_entity.type
_entity.pdbx_description
1 polymer ?
#
loop_
_entity_poly.entity_id
_entity_poly.type
_entity_poly.pdbx_seq_one_letter_code
_entity_poly.pdbx_strand_id
1 'polypeptide(L)' 'TRTKANIPKKSNSKSSNEHMDWYLYKIRHLVENLFARLKQFRGVATRYDKLKQNYENSVALACIFIWLPL' A
#
# COMPACT_ATOMS: atom_id res chain seq x y z
N THR A 1 -2.48 13.92 19.91
CA THR A 1 -1.53 12.77 20.00
C THR A 1 -0.36 13.05 19.08
N ARG A 2 0.88 13.12 19.59
CA ARG A 2 2.05 13.63 18.82
C ARG A 2 2.66 12.51 17.94
N THR A 3 1.92 12.05 16.94
CA THR A 3 2.41 11.02 15.99
C THR A 3 3.34 11.67 14.97
N LYS A 4 4.60 11.24 14.92
CA LYS A 4 5.57 11.71 13.92
C LYS A 4 5.52 10.79 12.69
N ALA A 5 5.63 11.35 11.49
CA ALA A 5 5.68 10.55 10.27
C ALA A 5 6.99 9.75 10.20
N ASN A 6 6.90 8.46 9.84
CA ASN A 6 8.06 7.57 9.67
C ASN A 6 8.58 7.59 8.23
N ILE A 7 9.01 8.76 7.76
CA ILE A 7 9.43 8.99 6.36
C ILE A 7 10.90 9.42 6.36
N PRO A 8 11.77 8.77 5.57
CA PRO A 8 13.18 9.10 5.57
C PRO A 8 13.38 10.45 4.89
N LYS A 9 14.32 11.23 5.40
CA LYS A 9 14.73 12.46 4.74
C LYS A 9 15.46 12.12 3.44
N LYS A 10 15.41 13.07 2.50
CA LYS A 10 16.15 12.98 1.24
C LYS A 10 17.65 12.82 1.51
N SER A 11 18.34 12.04 0.69
CA SER A 11 19.78 11.75 0.82
C SER A 11 20.67 13.00 0.96
N ASN A 12 20.27 14.13 0.36
CA ASN A 12 21.02 15.38 0.39
C ASN A 12 20.72 16.25 1.63
N SER A 13 19.92 15.76 2.59
CA SER A 13 19.61 16.49 3.82
C SER A 13 20.77 16.41 4.79
N LYS A 14 21.17 17.55 5.37
CA LYS A 14 22.20 17.64 6.42
C LYS A 14 21.75 17.11 7.79
N SER A 15 20.52 16.62 7.91
CA SER A 15 19.92 16.28 9.20
C SER A 15 19.65 14.78 9.31
N SER A 16 19.93 14.21 10.48
CA SER A 16 19.79 12.77 10.73
C SER A 16 18.33 12.31 10.83
N ASN A 17 18.09 11.02 10.61
CA ASN A 17 16.79 10.34 10.69
C ASN A 17 16.55 9.75 12.10
N GLU A 18 16.86 10.51 13.15
CA GLU A 18 16.81 10.02 14.55
C GLU A 18 15.40 9.70 15.05
N HIS A 19 14.39 10.31 14.45
CA HIS A 19 12.98 10.12 14.80
C HIS A 19 12.36 8.86 14.16
N MET A 20 13.14 8.11 13.39
CA MET A 20 12.65 7.13 12.45
C MET A 20 12.80 5.70 12.99
N ASP A 21 11.74 4.91 12.85
CA ASP A 21 11.75 3.47 13.07
C ASP A 21 12.03 2.77 11.74
N TRP A 22 13.26 2.28 11.59
CA TRP A 22 13.70 1.57 10.39
C TRP A 22 13.01 0.22 10.20
N TYR A 23 12.60 -0.44 11.28
CA TYR A 23 11.86 -1.70 11.20
C TYR A 23 10.47 -1.46 10.62
N LEU A 24 9.76 -0.46 11.13
CA LEU A 24 8.45 -0.07 10.61
C LEU A 24 8.54 0.42 9.16
N TYR A 25 9.60 1.17 8.82
CA TYR A 25 9.84 1.60 7.45
C TYR A 25 10.06 0.42 6.49
N LYS A 26 10.75 -0.63 6.95
CA LYS A 26 10.97 -1.85 6.18
C LYS A 26 9.65 -2.56 5.88
N ILE A 27 8.79 -2.75 6.90
CA ILE A 27 7.50 -3.46 6.75
C ILE A 27 6.58 -2.82 5.70
N ARG A 28 6.72 -1.51 5.46
CA ARG A 28 5.97 -0.77 4.43
C ARG A 28 5.99 -1.45 3.05
N HIS A 29 7.09 -2.13 2.69
CA HIS A 29 7.20 -2.82 1.40
C HIS A 29 6.11 -3.90 1.23
N LEU A 30 5.61 -4.51 2.31
CA LEU A 30 4.58 -5.55 2.23
C LEU A 30 3.26 -4.97 1.71
N VAL A 31 2.92 -3.77 2.17
CA VAL A 31 1.74 -3.03 1.73
C VAL A 31 1.90 -2.59 0.28
N GLU A 32 3.08 -2.07 -0.10
CA GLU A 32 3.38 -1.70 -1.49
C GLU A 32 3.26 -2.90 -2.45
N ASN A 33 3.80 -4.06 -2.04
CA ASN A 33 3.71 -5.29 -2.82
C ASN A 33 2.25 -5.77 -2.98
N LEU A 34 1.44 -5.65 -1.94
CA LEU A 34 0.00 -5.94 -2.00
C LEU A 34 -0.69 -5.05 -3.05
N PHE A 35 -0.44 -3.74 -3.02
CA PHE A 35 -1.02 -2.81 -4.01
C PHE A 35 -0.50 -3.07 -5.43
N ALA A 36 0.76 -3.47 -5.59
CA ALA A 36 1.30 -3.87 -6.88
C ALA A 36 0.54 -5.09 -7.44
N ARG A 37 0.26 -6.10 -6.62
CA ARG A 37 -0.55 -7.27 -6.99
C ARG A 37 -1.99 -6.88 -7.31
N LEU A 38 -2.62 -6.02 -6.50
CA LEU A 38 -3.97 -5.53 -6.78
C LEU A 38 -4.07 -4.80 -8.13
N LYS A 39 -3.03 -4.07 -8.52
CA LYS A 39 -2.99 -3.39 -9.83
C LYS A 39 -2.78 -4.33 -11.03
N GLN A 40 -2.43 -5.60 -10.82
CA GLN A 40 -2.42 -6.59 -11.92
C GLN A 40 -3.83 -6.87 -12.43
N PHE A 41 -4.84 -6.76 -11.56
CA PHE A 41 -6.24 -6.83 -11.95
C PHE A 41 -6.63 -5.54 -12.67
N ARG A 42 -6.57 -5.57 -14.01
CA ARG A 42 -6.84 -4.38 -14.85
C ARG A 42 -8.14 -3.67 -14.47
N GLY A 43 -9.23 -4.42 -14.25
CA GLY A 43 -10.53 -3.84 -13.87
C GLY A 43 -10.51 -3.04 -12.55
N VAL A 44 -9.70 -3.49 -11.58
CA VAL A 44 -9.47 -2.78 -10.32
C VAL A 44 -8.56 -1.57 -10.56
N ALA A 45 -7.46 -1.74 -11.28
CA ALA A 45 -6.48 -0.67 -11.53
C ALA A 45 -7.07 0.53 -12.29
N THR A 46 -7.91 0.27 -13.30
CA THR A 46 -8.53 1.31 -14.12
C THR A 46 -9.91 1.72 -13.64
N ARG A 47 -10.42 1.10 -12.55
CA ARG A 47 -11.74 1.37 -11.98
C ARG A 47 -12.88 1.32 -13.02
N TYR A 48 -13.05 0.17 -13.66
CA TYR A 48 -14.11 -0.01 -14.66
C TYR A 48 -15.53 -0.02 -14.09
N ASP A 49 -15.68 -0.41 -12.83
CA ASP A 49 -16.96 -0.39 -12.13
C ASP A 49 -17.48 1.04 -11.95
N LYS A 50 -18.66 1.31 -12.51
CA LYS A 50 -19.33 2.63 -12.42
C LYS A 50 -19.87 2.90 -11.01
N LEU A 51 -20.44 1.87 -10.38
CA LEU A 51 -21.00 1.97 -9.05
C LEU A 51 -19.92 1.72 -8.00
N LYS A 52 -19.93 2.52 -6.94
CA LYS A 52 -19.01 2.40 -5.81
C LYS A 52 -19.05 0.99 -5.20
N GLN A 53 -20.26 0.45 -4.97
CA GLN A 53 -20.46 -0.85 -4.36
C GLN A 53 -19.84 -1.98 -5.20
N ASN A 54 -20.04 -1.95 -6.52
CA ASN A 54 -19.45 -2.93 -7.42
C ASN A 54 -17.92 -2.87 -7.38
N TYR A 55 -17.34 -1.67 -7.37
CA TYR A 55 -15.90 -1.50 -7.25
C TYR A 55 -15.37 -2.06 -5.91
N GLU A 56 -16.06 -1.80 -4.80
CA GLU A 56 -15.71 -2.34 -3.48
C GLU A 56 -15.73 -3.87 -3.48
N ASN A 57 -16.75 -4.48 -4.10
CA ASN A 57 -16.85 -5.93 -4.24
C ASN A 57 -15.73 -6.52 -5.12
N SER A 58 -15.42 -5.87 -6.24
CA SER A 58 -14.31 -6.26 -7.13
C SER A 58 -12.96 -6.21 -6.41
N VAL A 59 -12.71 -5.17 -5.60
CA VAL A 59 -11.51 -5.05 -4.77
C VAL A 59 -11.47 -6.14 -3.71
N ALA A 60 -12.58 -6.39 -3.01
CA ALA A 60 -12.65 -7.45 -2.00
C ALA A 60 -12.36 -8.83 -2.61
N LEU A 61 -12.92 -9.12 -3.78
CA LEU A 61 -12.66 -10.36 -4.51
C LEU A 61 -11.19 -10.50 -4.90
N ALA A 62 -10.56 -9.43 -5.41
CA ALA A 62 -9.13 -9.43 -5.71
C ALA A 62 -8.26 -9.69 -4.46
N CYS A 63 -8.62 -9.11 -3.31
CA CYS A 63 -7.96 -9.38 -2.03
C CYS A 63 -8.09 -10.85 -1.61
N ILE A 64 -9.27 -11.45 -1.78
CA ILE A 64 -9.51 -12.88 -1.49
C ILE A 64 -8.60 -13.76 -2.36
N PHE A 65 -8.51 -13.48 -3.66
CA PHE A 65 -7.62 -14.22 -4.58
C PHE A 65 -6.13 -14.06 -4.24
N ILE A 66 -5.72 -12.90 -3.73
CA ILE A 66 -4.33 -12.67 -3.32
C ILE A 66 -4.00 -13.44 -2.04
N TRP A 67 -4.98 -13.58 -1.14
CA TRP A 67 -4.85 -14.20 0.18
C TRP A 67 -4.92 -15.73 0.12
N LEU A 68 -5.87 -16.30 -0.63
CA LEU A 68 -5.99 -17.74 -0.79
C LEU A 68 -4.96 -18.25 -1.82
N PRO A 69 -4.18 -19.29 -1.49
CA PRO A 69 -3.35 -20.01 -2.45
C PRO A 69 -4.25 -20.98 -3.24
N LEU A 70 -5.04 -20.44 -4.17
CA LEU A 70 -5.80 -21.24 -5.15
C LEU A 70 -4.93 -21.60 -6.34
#